data_AF-A0AAE4KZM0-F1
#
_entry.id   AF-A0AAE4KZM0-F1
#
_cell.length_a   1.000
_cell.length_b   1.000
_cell.length_c   1.000
_cell.angle_alpha   90.00
_cell.angle_beta   90.00
_cell.angle_gamma   90.00
#
_symmetry.space_group_name_H-M   'P 1'
#
loop_
_entity.id
_entity.type
_entity.pdbx_description
1 polymer ?
#
loop_
_entity_poly.entity_id
_entity_poly.type
_entity_poly.pdbx_seq_one_letter_code
_entity_poly.pdbx_strand_id
1 'polypeptide(L)'
;MIFDKTEKNNLPENVLENGLVNRKNLRLINFDGKSLSLQHELFTNDALIFYKSNSKKAKLKSNKDNHSVEIYFDYFDNLLVWSTVNKGKFIALEPMTGISTFLDENDIFEEKTQVKFLEPNHTSILRFTLKLN
;
A
#
# COMPACT_ATOMS: atom_id res chain seq x y z
N MET A 1 -11.47 -6.22 0.12
CA MET A 1 -10.82 -5.34 -0.89
C MET A 1 -10.71 -6.10 -2.19
N ILE A 2 -10.90 -5.42 -3.33
CA ILE A 2 -10.87 -6.02 -4.67
C ILE A 2 -9.95 -5.19 -5.56
N PHE A 3 -8.97 -5.83 -6.22
CA PHE A 3 -7.98 -5.21 -7.10
C PHE A 3 -8.34 -5.38 -8.59
N ASP A 4 -8.03 -4.38 -9.42
CA ASP A 4 -8.35 -4.42 -10.86
C ASP A 4 -7.41 -5.34 -11.66
N LYS A 5 -6.19 -5.60 -11.16
CA LYS A 5 -5.25 -6.60 -11.70
C LYS A 5 -4.87 -7.62 -10.64
N THR A 6 -4.21 -8.69 -11.06
CA THR A 6 -3.73 -9.71 -10.13
C THR A 6 -2.49 -9.19 -9.41
N GLU A 7 -2.54 -9.13 -8.09
CA GLU A 7 -1.47 -8.72 -7.19
C GLU A 7 -0.70 -9.92 -6.65
N LYS A 8 0.50 -9.66 -6.12
CA LYS A 8 1.28 -10.64 -5.37
C LYS A 8 0.66 -10.89 -4.00
N ASN A 9 0.77 -12.11 -3.50
CA ASN A 9 0.36 -12.49 -2.15
C ASN A 9 1.54 -12.57 -1.16
N ASN A 10 2.76 -12.30 -1.62
CA ASN A 10 3.97 -12.19 -0.81
C ASN A 10 4.43 -10.73 -0.76
N LEU A 11 4.11 -10.05 0.34
CA LEU A 11 4.35 -8.62 0.50
C LEU A 11 5.67 -8.37 1.25
N PRO A 12 6.35 -7.23 1.08
CA PRO A 12 7.45 -6.85 1.93
C PRO A 12 7.05 -6.89 3.41
N GLU A 13 7.97 -7.34 4.26
CA GLU A 13 7.76 -7.42 5.70
C GLU A 13 8.08 -6.09 6.39
N ASN A 14 7.26 -5.67 7.36
CA ASN A 14 7.58 -4.54 8.24
C ASN A 14 8.39 -5.03 9.44
N VAL A 15 9.51 -4.39 9.73
CA VAL A 15 10.34 -4.66 10.92
C VAL A 15 9.90 -3.71 12.02
N LEU A 16 9.01 -4.19 12.89
CA LEU A 16 8.32 -3.36 13.88
C LEU A 16 9.25 -2.65 14.87
N GLU A 17 10.41 -3.24 15.17
CA GLU A 17 11.37 -2.70 16.14
C GLU A 17 11.95 -1.35 15.69
N ASN A 18 12.14 -1.16 14.38
CA ASN A 18 12.78 0.04 13.83
C ASN A 18 11.96 0.75 12.74
N GLY A 19 10.77 0.25 12.40
CA GLY A 19 9.88 0.82 11.40
C GLY A 19 10.39 0.69 9.96
N LEU A 20 11.43 -0.11 9.72
CA LEU A 20 12.00 -0.34 8.39
C LEU A 20 11.27 -1.46 7.66
N VAL A 21 11.48 -1.57 6.35
CA VAL A 21 10.87 -2.60 5.52
C VAL A 21 11.94 -3.60 5.04
N ASN A 22 11.65 -4.89 5.15
CA ASN A 22 12.45 -5.93 4.56
C ASN A 22 11.84 -6.36 3.22
N ARG A 23 12.49 -6.02 2.11
CA ARG A 23 12.08 -6.47 0.76
C ARG A 23 12.64 -7.84 0.36
N LYS A 24 13.58 -8.37 1.12
CA LYS A 24 14.22 -9.67 0.86
C LYS A 24 13.51 -10.79 1.62
N ASN A 25 12.90 -10.49 2.76
CA ASN A 25 11.96 -11.36 3.45
C ASN A 25 10.52 -10.94 3.12
N LEU A 26 9.68 -11.89 2.70
CA LEU A 26 8.32 -11.59 2.28
C LEU A 26 7.32 -12.24 3.23
N ARG A 27 6.35 -11.43 3.67
CA ARG A 27 5.17 -11.86 4.42
C ARG A 27 4.15 -12.45 3.44
N LEU A 28 3.84 -13.75 3.59
CA LEU A 28 2.74 -14.37 2.86
C LEU A 28 1.40 -14.01 3.50
N ILE A 29 0.42 -13.63 2.68
CA ILE A 29 -0.95 -13.39 3.11
C ILE A 29 -1.92 -14.35 2.39
N ASN A 30 -3.01 -14.71 3.06
CA ASN A 30 -4.08 -15.50 2.43
C ASN A 30 -4.88 -14.62 1.48
N PHE A 31 -4.45 -14.58 0.22
CA PHE A 31 -4.94 -13.70 -0.82
C PHE A 31 -4.83 -14.39 -2.17
N ASP A 32 -5.93 -14.42 -2.92
CA ASP A 32 -6.02 -15.04 -4.25
C ASP A 32 -5.42 -14.17 -5.38
N GLY A 33 -4.87 -13.01 -5.02
CA GLY A 33 -4.33 -12.01 -5.94
C GLY A 33 -5.36 -10.99 -6.44
N LYS A 34 -6.66 -11.16 -6.18
CA LYS A 34 -7.72 -10.27 -6.65
C LYS A 34 -8.61 -9.75 -5.53
N SER A 35 -9.10 -10.63 -4.67
CA SER A 35 -9.98 -10.32 -3.56
C SER A 35 -9.32 -10.66 -2.23
N LEU A 36 -9.08 -9.64 -1.42
CA LEU A 36 -8.56 -9.78 -0.07
C LEU A 36 -9.69 -9.57 0.94
N SER A 37 -10.02 -10.61 1.72
CA SER A 37 -10.92 -10.48 2.86
C SER A 37 -10.20 -9.74 3.99
N LEU A 38 -10.67 -8.55 4.34
CA LEU A 38 -10.00 -7.71 5.35
C LEU A 38 -10.41 -8.16 6.75
N GLN A 39 -9.42 -8.48 7.57
CA GLN A 39 -9.55 -8.89 8.97
C GLN A 39 -8.53 -8.12 9.80
N HIS A 40 -8.82 -7.87 11.08
CA HIS A 40 -7.93 -7.08 11.94
C HIS A 40 -6.55 -7.74 12.09
N GLU A 41 -6.49 -9.07 12.04
CA GLU A 41 -5.30 -9.89 12.13
C GLU A 41 -4.30 -9.63 10.98
N LEU A 42 -4.77 -9.09 9.84
CA LEU A 42 -3.87 -8.68 8.76
C LEU A 42 -2.95 -7.52 9.17
N PHE A 43 -3.35 -6.70 10.14
CA PHE A 43 -2.64 -5.47 10.51
C PHE A 43 -1.87 -5.58 11.83
N THR A 44 -1.71 -6.79 12.38
CA THR A 44 -0.89 -6.99 13.61
C THR A 44 0.59 -6.70 13.37
N ASN A 45 1.05 -6.91 12.13
CA ASN A 45 2.42 -6.67 11.70
C ASN A 45 2.47 -5.46 10.76
N ASP A 46 1.76 -4.41 11.17
CA ASP A 46 1.67 -3.12 10.48
C ASP A 46 1.02 -3.22 9.07
N ALA A 47 1.23 -2.20 8.24
CA ALA A 47 0.58 -2.03 6.95
C ALA A 47 0.87 -3.17 5.96
N LEU A 48 -0.11 -3.49 5.12
CA LEU A 48 0.11 -4.31 3.93
C LEU A 48 0.67 -3.41 2.83
N ILE A 49 1.91 -3.66 2.43
CA ILE A 49 2.59 -2.89 1.37
C ILE A 49 2.44 -3.62 0.04
N PHE A 50 1.53 -3.17 -0.82
CA PHE A 50 1.48 -3.58 -2.22
C PHE A 50 2.53 -2.81 -3.03
N TYR A 51 3.79 -3.19 -2.83
CA TYR A 51 4.96 -2.56 -3.46
C TYR A 51 5.01 -2.86 -4.96
N LYS A 52 5.15 -1.82 -5.78
CA LYS A 52 5.05 -1.90 -7.25
C LYS A 52 3.78 -2.65 -7.67
N SER A 53 2.64 -2.18 -7.17
CA SER A 53 1.33 -2.78 -7.43
C SER A 53 1.04 -2.85 -8.93
N ASN A 54 0.50 -3.99 -9.37
CA ASN A 54 0.11 -4.17 -10.78
C ASN A 54 -1.16 -3.37 -11.10
N SER A 55 -2.02 -3.26 -10.10
CA SER A 55 -3.29 -2.54 -10.09
C SER A 55 -3.05 -1.03 -10.01
N LYS A 56 -3.95 -0.28 -10.65
CA LYS A 56 -4.09 1.17 -10.45
C LYS A 56 -5.47 1.52 -9.89
N LYS A 57 -6.25 0.50 -9.56
CA LYS A 57 -7.56 0.64 -8.96
C LYS A 57 -7.79 -0.43 -7.90
N ALA A 58 -8.34 -0.02 -6.76
CA ALA A 58 -8.78 -0.93 -5.71
C ALA A 58 -10.14 -0.50 -5.17
N LYS A 59 -10.97 -1.48 -4.78
CA LYS A 59 -12.29 -1.27 -4.20
C LYS A 59 -12.33 -1.83 -2.78
N LEU A 60 -12.60 -0.97 -1.81
CA LEU A 60 -13.06 -1.36 -0.48
C LEU A 60 -14.59 -1.45 -0.53
N LYS A 61 -15.13 -2.64 -0.28
CA LYS A 61 -16.58 -2.90 -0.32
C LYS A 61 -17.01 -3.59 0.97
N SER A 62 -18.17 -3.17 1.48
CA SER A 62 -18.88 -3.86 2.56
C SER A 62 -19.50 -5.16 2.06
N ASN A 63 -19.46 -6.22 2.88
CA ASN A 63 -20.21 -7.44 2.62
C ASN A 63 -21.63 -7.39 3.20
N LYS A 64 -22.00 -6.31 3.90
CA LYS A 64 -23.29 -6.18 4.61
C LYS A 64 -24.30 -5.34 3.83
N ASP A 65 -23.82 -4.47 2.97
CA ASP A 65 -24.61 -3.52 2.19
C ASP A 65 -23.86 -3.15 0.90
N ASN A 66 -24.39 -2.18 0.16
CA ASN A 66 -23.81 -1.75 -1.11
C ASN A 66 -22.73 -0.67 -0.98
N HIS A 67 -22.37 -0.25 0.25
CA HIS A 67 -21.40 0.81 0.46
C HIS A 67 -20.01 0.38 -0.03
N SER A 68 -19.36 1.26 -0.78
CA SER A 68 -17.99 1.04 -1.23
C SER A 68 -17.23 2.33 -1.51
N VAL A 69 -15.92 2.22 -1.39
CA VAL A 69 -14.95 3.24 -1.81
C VAL A 69 -14.07 2.61 -2.88
N GLU A 70 -14.03 3.20 -4.07
CA GLU A 70 -13.08 2.86 -5.12
C GLU A 70 -12.00 3.93 -5.20
N ILE A 71 -10.75 3.50 -5.12
CA ILE A 71 -9.59 4.37 -5.30
C ILE A 71 -8.94 4.08 -6.65
N TYR A 72 -8.63 5.15 -7.38
CA TYR A 72 -7.90 5.16 -8.63
C TYR A 72 -6.58 5.90 -8.38
N PHE A 73 -5.45 5.23 -8.59
CA PHE A 73 -4.13 5.68 -8.16
C PHE A 73 -3.08 5.51 -9.27
N ASP A 74 -3.45 5.83 -10.51
CA ASP A 74 -2.63 5.67 -11.72
C ASP A 74 -1.21 6.26 -11.62
N TYR A 75 -1.04 7.33 -10.83
CA TYR A 75 0.21 8.07 -10.65
C TYR A 75 1.14 7.50 -9.55
N PHE A 76 0.70 6.46 -8.85
CA PHE A 76 1.37 5.89 -7.68
C PHE A 76 1.78 4.45 -7.96
N ASP A 77 3.03 4.10 -7.63
CA ASP A 77 3.54 2.74 -7.84
C ASP A 77 3.12 1.79 -6.74
N ASN A 78 2.76 2.31 -5.57
CA ASN A 78 2.49 1.52 -4.38
C ASN A 78 1.12 1.86 -3.81
N LEU A 79 0.48 0.87 -3.20
CA LEU A 79 -0.68 1.06 -2.35
C LEU A 79 -0.37 0.46 -0.97
N LEU A 80 -0.42 1.29 0.07
CA LEU A 80 -0.39 0.83 1.44
C LEU A 80 -1.83 0.68 1.94
N VAL A 81 -2.09 -0.42 2.63
CA VAL A 81 -3.38 -0.70 3.26
C VAL A 81 -3.13 -0.95 4.73
N TRP A 82 -3.76 -0.14 5.58
CA TRP A 82 -3.48 -0.18 7.01
C TRP A 82 -4.75 -0.04 7.85
N SER A 83 -4.72 -0.60 9.05
CA SER A 83 -5.68 -0.32 10.11
C SER A 83 -4.97 -0.44 11.43
N THR A 84 -5.54 0.14 12.48
CA THR A 84 -4.94 0.11 13.80
C THR A 84 -5.01 -1.29 14.44
N VAL A 85 -3.95 -1.64 15.16
CA VAL A 85 -3.85 -2.88 15.95
C VAL A 85 -4.91 -2.96 17.06
N ASN A 86 -5.45 -1.82 17.51
CA ASN A 86 -6.49 -1.78 18.55
C ASN A 86 -7.92 -2.00 18.02
N LYS A 87 -8.06 -2.45 16.76
CA LYS A 87 -9.35 -2.77 16.12
C LYS A 87 -10.30 -1.57 15.94
N GLY A 88 -9.74 -0.39 15.75
CA GLY A 88 -10.47 0.79 15.30
C GLY A 88 -11.28 0.56 14.02
N LYS A 89 -12.38 1.29 13.88
CA LYS A 89 -13.39 1.08 12.83
C LYS A 89 -13.08 1.85 11.54
N PHE A 90 -11.86 1.72 11.04
CA PHE A 90 -11.46 2.33 9.78
C PHE A 90 -10.38 1.50 9.07
N ILE A 91 -10.20 1.76 7.78
CA ILE A 91 -9.09 1.25 6.97
C ILE A 91 -8.53 2.44 6.19
N ALA A 92 -7.23 2.62 6.24
CA ALA A 92 -6.50 3.58 5.43
C ALA A 92 -6.13 2.96 4.08
N LEU A 93 -6.33 3.73 3.01
CA LEU A 93 -5.91 3.43 1.64
C LEU A 93 -4.95 4.52 1.21
N GLU A 94 -3.68 4.18 1.07
CA GLU A 94 -2.59 5.14 0.92
C GLU A 94 -1.84 4.92 -0.39
N PRO A 95 -2.21 5.64 -1.47
CA PRO A 95 -1.40 5.70 -2.69
C PRO A 95 -0.07 6.38 -2.40
N MET A 96 1.04 5.70 -2.69
CA MET A 96 2.36 6.18 -2.30
C MET A 96 3.35 6.16 -3.48
N THR A 97 4.06 7.28 -3.68
CA THR A 97 5.09 7.40 -4.71
C THR A 97 6.45 6.88 -4.28
N GLY A 98 6.66 6.73 -2.98
CA GLY A 98 7.79 6.04 -2.38
C GLY A 98 7.27 5.16 -1.24
N ILE A 99 8.18 4.57 -0.49
CA ILE A 99 7.86 3.73 0.67
C ILE A 99 8.91 3.95 1.76
N SER A 100 8.60 3.48 2.97
CA SER A 100 9.52 3.46 4.10
C SER A 100 10.89 2.87 3.71
N THR A 101 11.92 3.29 4.43
CA THR A 101 13.30 2.86 4.18
C THR A 101 13.43 1.35 4.29
N PHE A 102 14.11 0.75 3.31
CA PHE A 102 14.41 -0.67 3.34
C PHE A 102 15.62 -0.96 4.23
N LEU A 103 15.67 -2.15 4.82
CA LEU A 103 16.83 -2.62 5.62
C LEU A 103 18.16 -2.60 4.86
N ASP A 104 18.13 -2.67 3.53
CA ASP A 104 19.30 -2.69 2.67
C ASP A 104 19.57 -1.33 1.99
N GLU A 105 18.95 -0.27 2.47
CA GLU A 105 19.26 1.12 2.11
C GLU A 105 20.21 1.75 3.12
N ASN A 106 20.98 2.75 2.65
CA ASN A 106 21.79 3.60 3.49
C ASN A 106 21.07 4.94 3.76
N ASP A 107 21.74 5.83 4.49
CA ASP A 107 21.19 7.14 4.86
C ASP A 107 21.46 8.24 3.80
N ILE A 108 21.85 7.87 2.58
CA ILE A 108 22.06 8.82 1.48
C ILE A 108 20.70 9.04 0.79
N PHE A 109 20.15 10.24 0.93
CA PHE A 109 18.83 10.59 0.39
C PHE A 109 18.74 10.29 -1.11
N GLU A 110 19.81 10.55 -1.85
CA GLU A 110 19.83 10.38 -3.30
C GLU A 110 19.76 8.92 -3.75
N GLU A 111 20.15 8.00 -2.87
CA GLU A 111 20.15 6.56 -3.11
C GLU A 111 18.85 5.89 -2.63
N LYS A 112 17.96 6.64 -1.98
CA LYS A 112 16.67 6.14 -1.47
C LYS A 112 15.82 5.59 -2.62
N THR A 113 15.40 4.33 -2.52
CA THR A 113 14.53 3.69 -3.52
C THR A 113 13.23 4.48 -3.68
N GLN A 114 12.84 4.70 -4.93
CA GLN A 114 11.63 5.45 -5.34
C GLN A 114 11.60 6.92 -4.91
N VAL A 115 12.73 7.49 -4.47
CA VAL A 115 12.84 8.95 -4.36
C VAL A 115 12.61 9.59 -5.73
N LYS A 116 11.86 10.70 -5.75
CA LYS A 116 11.61 11.48 -6.97
C LYS A 116 12.30 12.82 -6.83
N PHE A 117 13.24 13.09 -7.72
CA PHE A 117 13.87 14.40 -7.83
C PHE A 117 13.04 15.29 -8.75
N LEU A 118 13.03 16.57 -8.44
CA LEU A 118 12.41 17.60 -9.26
C LEU A 118 13.47 18.66 -9.52
N GLU A 119 13.69 18.96 -10.79
CA GLU A 119 14.61 20.02 -11.19
C GLU A 119 14.09 21.40 -10.73
N PRO A 120 14.99 22.38 -10.53
CA PRO A 120 14.59 23.74 -10.22
C PRO A 120 13.51 24.24 -11.19
N ASN A 121 12.50 24.93 -10.63
CA ASN A 121 11.35 25.49 -11.36
C ASN A 121 10.43 24.48 -12.08
N HIS A 122 10.59 23.18 -11.87
CA HIS A 122 9.67 22.18 -12.41
C HIS A 122 8.50 21.92 -11.44
N THR A 123 7.39 21.40 -11.99
CA THR A 123 6.22 20.98 -11.21
C THR A 123 5.84 19.56 -11.60
N SER A 124 5.63 18.70 -10.61
CA SER A 124 5.06 17.37 -10.81
C SER A 124 3.68 17.32 -10.16
N ILE A 125 2.68 16.83 -10.91
CA ILE A 125 1.31 16.72 -10.43
C ILE A 125 0.92 15.26 -10.36
N LEU A 126 0.56 14.81 -9.17
CA LEU A 126 0.09 13.46 -8.90
C LEU A 126 -1.38 13.55 -8.51
N ARG A 127 -2.19 12.59 -8.98
CA ARG A 127 -3.62 12.57 -8.70
C ARG A 127 -4.06 11.17 -8.32
N PHE A 128 -4.93 11.08 -7.34
CA PHE A 128 -5.77 9.92 -7.11
C PHE A 128 -7.23 10.38 -7.08
N THR A 129 -8.14 9.45 -7.38
CA THR A 129 -9.57 9.73 -7.36
C THR A 129 -10.26 8.73 -6.44
N LEU A 130 -11.21 9.22 -5.64
CA LEU A 130 -12.11 8.38 -4.85
C LEU A 130 -13.51 8.45 -5.47
N LYS A 131 -14.11 7.27 -5.68
CA LYS A 131 -15.52 7.14 -6.01
C LYS A 131 -16.23 6.46 -4.85
N LEU A 132 -17.28 7.10 -4.35
CA LEU A 132 -18.12 6.62 -3.26
C LEU A 132 -19.41 6.05 -3.84
N ASN A 133 -19.85 4.88 -3.36
CA ASN A 133 -21.18 4.33 -3.62
C ASN A 133 -21.82 3.85 -2.33
#